data_AF-A0A512C544-F1
#
_entry.id   AF-A0A512C544-F1
#
_cell.length_a   1.000
_cell.length_b   1.000
_cell.length_c   1.000
_cell.angle_alpha   90.00
_cell.angle_beta   90.00
_cell.angle_gamma   90.00
#
_symmetry.space_group_name_H-M   'P 1'
#
loop_
_entity.id
_entity.type
_entity.pdbx_description
1 polymer ?
#
loop_
_entity_poly.entity_id
_entity_poly.type
_entity_poly.pdbx_seq_one_letter_code
_entity_poly.pdbx_strand_id
1 'polypeptide(L)' 'MVTTANFGFLGAHDVNLAILGGLAERYFRDDPPTSLVKLRQFAELLAKLIAAHRGAYSGERESFEETLRRLS' A
#
# COMPACT_ATOMS: atom_id res chain seq x y z
N MET A 1 -2.87 -14.15 10.71
CA MET A 1 -2.18 -12.87 10.41
C MET A 1 -0.99 -13.18 9.51
N VAL A 2 -0.72 -12.36 8.49
CA VAL A 2 0.48 -12.51 7.66
C VAL A 2 1.67 -12.05 8.50
N THR A 3 2.58 -12.96 8.83
CA THR A 3 3.83 -12.62 9.51
C THR A 3 4.83 -12.12 8.47
N THR A 4 5.35 -10.92 8.64
CA THR A 4 6.32 -10.30 7.72
C THR A 4 7.42 -9.61 8.50
N ALA A 5 8.67 -9.83 8.09
CA ALA A 5 9.83 -9.18 8.71
C ALA A 5 10.01 -7.76 8.19
N ASN A 6 9.75 -7.53 6.89
CA ASN A 6 10.04 -6.25 6.25
C ASN A 6 8.92 -5.22 6.38
N PHE A 7 7.65 -5.62 6.59
CA PHE A 7 6.51 -4.69 6.59
C PHE A 7 5.74 -4.63 7.92
N GLY A 8 6.14 -5.43 8.92
CA GLY A 8 5.39 -5.55 10.19
C GLY A 8 5.26 -4.22 10.95
N PHE A 9 6.27 -3.35 10.85
CA PHE A 9 6.28 -2.04 11.50
C PHE A 9 5.16 -1.11 11.04
N LEU A 10 4.64 -1.30 9.82
CA LEU A 10 3.56 -0.47 9.27
C LEU A 10 2.22 -0.71 9.94
N GLY A 11 2.07 -1.82 10.68
CA GLY A 11 0.83 -2.12 11.42
C GLY A 11 0.49 -1.07 12.48
N ALA A 12 1.47 -0.31 12.97
CA ALA A 12 1.24 0.82 13.88
C ALA A 12 0.55 2.02 13.19
N HIS A 13 0.64 2.11 11.86
CA HIS A 13 0.01 3.16 11.06
C HIS A 13 -1.27 2.65 10.38
N ASP A 14 -1.20 1.48 9.75
CA ASP A 14 -2.34 0.81 9.12
C ASP A 14 -2.05 -0.70 8.96
N VAL A 15 -2.95 -1.54 9.47
CA VAL A 15 -2.79 -3.00 9.43
C VAL A 15 -2.77 -3.56 8.02
N ASN A 16 -3.49 -2.94 7.08
CA ASN A 16 -3.56 -3.39 5.69
C ASN A 16 -2.25 -3.11 4.95
N LEU A 17 -1.49 -2.07 5.31
CA LEU A 17 -0.14 -1.86 4.76
C LEU A 17 0.79 -3.01 5.13
N ALA A 18 0.77 -3.45 6.38
CA ALA A 18 1.56 -4.60 6.83
C ALA A 18 1.12 -5.89 6.13
N ILE A 19 -0.19 -6.10 5.95
CA ILE A 19 -0.73 -7.27 5.24
C ILE A 19 -0.32 -7.26 3.76
N LEU A 20 -0.54 -6.17 3.04
CA LEU A 20 -0.23 -6.08 1.61
C LEU A 20 1.27 -6.23 1.35
N GLY A 21 2.10 -5.57 2.15
CA GLY A 21 3.56 -5.71 2.07
C GLY A 21 4.02 -7.13 2.40
N GLY A 22 3.47 -7.75 3.45
CA GLY A 22 3.78 -9.13 3.80
C GLY A 22 3.33 -10.16 2.74
N LEU A 23 2.19 -9.92 2.08
CA LEU A 23 1.77 -10.75 0.95
C LEU A 23 2.71 -10.56 -0.25
N ALA A 24 3.10 -9.32 -0.57
CA ALA A 24 4.07 -9.05 -1.62
C ALA A 24 5.40 -9.76 -1.36
N GLU A 25 5.91 -9.68 -0.13
CA GLU A 25 7.11 -10.39 0.33
C GLU A 25 6.98 -11.89 0.16
N ARG A 26 5.86 -12.48 0.59
CA ARG A 26 5.60 -13.91 0.47
C ARG A 26 5.57 -14.38 -0.99
N TYR A 27 4.87 -13.64 -1.86
CA TYR A 27 4.68 -14.04 -3.26
C TYR A 27 5.89 -13.71 -4.14
N PHE A 28 6.85 -12.91 -3.67
CA PHE A 28 7.99 -12.46 -4.48
C PHE A 28 8.73 -13.60 -5.18
N ARG A 29 8.94 -14.74 -4.49
CA ARG A 29 9.64 -15.89 -5.04
C ARG A 29 8.72 -16.85 -5.81
N ASP A 30 7.54 -17.12 -5.26
CA ASP A 30 6.70 -18.23 -5.72
C ASP A 30 5.68 -17.80 -6.79
N ASP A 31 5.28 -16.53 -6.80
CA ASP A 31 4.36 -15.94 -7.76
C ASP A 31 4.66 -14.43 -7.97
N PRO A 32 5.71 -14.10 -8.74
CA PRO A 32 6.13 -12.72 -8.95
C PRO A 32 5.03 -11.80 -9.52
N PRO A 33 4.18 -12.22 -10.47
CA PRO A 33 3.03 -11.42 -10.90
C PRO A 33 2.09 -11.04 -9.76
N THR A 34 1.73 -11.99 -8.89
CA THR A 34 0.88 -11.67 -7.72
C THR A 34 1.60 -10.73 -6.76
N SER A 35 2.91 -10.88 -6.55
CA SER A 35 3.71 -9.95 -5.74
C SER A 35 3.61 -8.51 -6.25
N LEU A 36 3.74 -8.29 -7.57
CA LEU A 36 3.59 -6.97 -8.17
C LEU A 36 2.18 -6.38 -7.98
N VAL A 37 1.14 -7.21 -8.09
CA VAL A 37 -0.24 -6.75 -7.81
C VAL A 37 -0.37 -6.32 -6.35
N LYS A 38 0.21 -7.05 -5.40
CA LYS A 38 0.20 -6.66 -3.98
C LYS A 38 0.98 -5.38 -3.71
N LEU A 39 2.13 -5.18 -4.36
CA LEU A 39 2.88 -3.94 -4.26
C LEU A 39 2.12 -2.75 -4.83
N ARG A 40 1.37 -2.94 -5.93
CA ARG A 40 0.50 -1.90 -6.46
C ARG A 40 -0.59 -1.52 -5.47
N GLN A 41 -1.31 -2.51 -4.93
CA GLN A 41 -2.34 -2.28 -3.90
C GLN A 41 -1.77 -1.57 -2.67
N PHE A 42 -0.57 -1.96 -2.24
CA PHE A 42 0.17 -1.33 -1.15
C PHE A 42 0.46 0.15 -1.45
N ALA A 43 1.02 0.45 -2.63
CA ALA A 43 1.36 1.82 -3.03
C ALA A 43 0.11 2.71 -3.14
N GLU A 44 -0.98 2.18 -3.67
CA GLU A 44 -2.27 2.87 -3.76
C GLU A 44 -2.83 3.24 -2.38
N LEU A 45 -2.81 2.30 -1.44
CA LEU A 45 -3.23 2.56 -0.06
C LEU A 45 -2.32 3.58 0.63
N LEU A 46 -0.99 3.44 0.48
CA LEU A 46 -0.02 4.35 1.09
C LEU A 46 -0.22 5.78 0.59
N ALA A 47 -0.39 5.98 -0.72
CA ALA A 47 -0.63 7.30 -1.29
C ALA A 47 -1.93 7.92 -0.77
N LYS A 48 -3.01 7.14 -0.66
CA LYS A 48 -4.28 7.60 -0.08
C LYS A 48 -4.12 8.03 1.38
N LEU A 49 -3.41 7.25 2.19
CA LEU A 49 -3.15 7.58 3.59
C LEU A 49 -2.31 8.87 3.73
N ILE A 50 -1.27 9.04 2.90
CA ILE A 50 -0.47 10.27 2.89
C ILE A 50 -1.33 11.47 2.47
N ALA A 51 -2.15 11.32 1.42
CA ALA A 51 -3.04 12.39 0.95
C ALA A 51 -4.07 12.77 2.02
N ALA A 52 -4.65 11.78 2.72
CA ALA A 52 -5.58 12.00 3.81
C ALA A 52 -4.90 12.73 4.98
N HIS A 53 -3.69 12.33 5.35
CA HIS A 53 -2.91 12.98 6.40
C HIS A 53 -2.55 14.44 6.07
N ARG A 54 -2.35 14.77 4.79
CA ARG A 54 -2.07 16.14 4.32
C ARG A 54 -3.33 16.98 4.06
N GLY A 55 -4.54 16.45 4.30
CA GLY A 55 -5.79 17.12 3.94
C GLY A 55 -6.01 17.28 2.43
N ALA A 56 -5.25 16.54 1.61
CA ALA A 56 -5.28 16.62 0.16
C ALA A 56 -6.14 15.51 -0.49
N TYR A 57 -6.79 14.64 0.30
CA TYR A 57 -7.61 13.54 -0.18
C TYR A 57 -8.96 14.03 -0.71
N SER A 58 -9.30 13.71 -1.97
CA SER A 58 -10.55 14.16 -2.61
C SER A 58 -11.69 13.13 -2.59
N GLY A 59 -11.44 11.89 -2.11
CA GLY A 59 -12.46 10.85 -1.92
C GLY A 59 -12.21 9.55 -2.71
N GLU A 60 -13.19 8.63 -2.66
CA GLU A 60 -13.04 7.23 -3.13
C GLU A 60 -12.93 7.04 -4.65
N ARG A 61 -13.28 8.04 -5.47
CA ARG A 61 -13.24 7.94 -6.94
C ARG A 61 -11.93 8.38 -7.57
N GLU A 62 -10.95 8.81 -6.78
CA GLU A 62 -9.66 9.26 -7.28
C GLU A 62 -8.77 8.07 -7.67
N SER A 63 -8.25 8.12 -8.90
CA SER A 63 -7.28 7.14 -9.38
C SER A 63 -5.94 7.29 -8.66
N PHE A 64 -5.11 6.25 -8.74
CA PHE A 64 -3.78 6.26 -8.15
C PHE A 64 -2.92 7.41 -8.72
N GLU A 65 -2.96 7.62 -10.03
CA GLU A 65 -2.18 8.67 -10.69
C GLU A 65 -2.61 10.06 -10.22
N GLU A 66 -3.92 10.32 -10.13
CA GLU A 66 -4.45 11.59 -9.63
C GLU A 66 -4.03 11.84 -8.18
N THR A 67 -4.07 10.80 -7.34
CA THR A 67 -3.60 10.89 -5.95
C THR A 67 -2.12 11.27 -5.90
N LEU A 68 -1.27 10.64 -6.72
CA LEU A 68 0.17 10.94 -6.79
C LEU A 68 0.44 12.37 -7.28
N ARG A 69 -0.29 12.84 -8.30
CA ARG A 69 -0.17 14.22 -8.82
C ARG A 69 -0.53 15.28 -7.77
N ARG A 70 -1.37 14.96 -6.79
CA ARG A 70 -1.69 15.87 -5.68
C ARG A 70 -0.63 15.88 -4.57
N LEU A 71 0.20 14.85 -4.51
CA LEU A 71 1.25 14.71 -3.50
C LEU A 71 2.60 15.32 -3.93
N SER A 72 2.81 15.54 -5.23
CA SER A 72 3.97 16.25 -5.80
C SER A 72 3.87 17.75 -5.60
#